data_AF-A0A4R4MNT2-F1
#
_entry.id   AF-A0A4R4MNT2-F1
#
_cell.length_a   1.000
_cell.length_b   1.000
_cell.length_c   1.000
_cell.angle_alpha   90.00
_cell.angle_beta   90.00
_cell.angle_gamma   90.00
#
_symmetry.space_group_name_H-M   'P 1'
#
loop_
_entity.id
_entity.type
_entity.pdbx_description
1 polymer ?
#
loop_
_entity_poly.entity_id
_entity_poly.type
_entity_poly.pdbx_seq_one_letter_code
_entity_poly.pdbx_strand_id
1 'polypeptide(L)'
;MWGRELRHYRRRAGLTQAQLAERINFSESLISGAETGQLAASVAFAEACDRELDSGGALLRTLDFKKAHRYPTGSAEYLEVEKKTSMIRWYEGLCIPGLLQTPDYARELHRAGRPGDTEEEIEALVTT
;
A
#
# COMPACT_ATOMS: atom_id res chain seq x y z
N MET A 1 10.98 3.91 -3.99
CA MET A 1 12.34 4.17 -3.45
C MET A 1 12.74 3.09 -2.45
N TRP A 2 11.87 2.75 -1.48
CA TRP A 2 12.10 1.70 -0.48
C TRP A 2 12.67 0.37 -1.02
N GLY A 3 12.10 -0.21 -2.08
CA GLY A 3 12.61 -1.45 -2.69
C GLY A 3 14.06 -1.39 -3.20
N ARG A 4 14.55 -0.20 -3.59
CA ARG A 4 15.95 0.00 -3.98
C ARG A 4 16.88 -0.03 -2.77
N GLU A 5 16.46 0.53 -1.64
CA GLU A 5 17.19 0.47 -0.38
C GLU A 5 17.27 -0.98 0.12
N LEU A 6 16.16 -1.71 0.11
CA LEU A 6 16.15 -3.14 0.46
C LEU A 6 17.17 -3.92 -0.39
N ARG A 7 17.15 -3.72 -1.72
CA ARG A 7 18.11 -4.34 -2.62
C ARG A 7 19.55 -3.94 -2.32
N HIS A 8 19.80 -2.68 -1.96
CA HIS A 8 21.12 -2.18 -1.61
C HIS A 8 21.67 -2.91 -0.37
N TYR A 9 20.92 -2.93 0.72
CA TYR A 9 21.34 -3.59 1.96
C TYR A 9 21.49 -5.11 1.80
N ARG A 10 20.57 -5.76 1.09
CA ARG A 10 20.68 -7.21 0.80
C ARG A 10 21.95 -7.54 0.03
N ARG A 11 22.28 -6.76 -1.01
CA ARG A 11 23.51 -6.96 -1.79
C ARG A 11 24.76 -6.68 -0.96
N ARG A 12 24.72 -5.68 -0.06
CA ARG A 12 25.81 -5.38 0.88
C ARG A 12 26.05 -6.54 1.85
N ALA A 13 24.99 -7.22 2.28
CA ALA A 13 25.07 -8.44 3.10
C ALA A 13 25.44 -9.71 2.30
N GLY A 14 25.58 -9.62 0.98
CA GLY A 14 25.94 -10.76 0.12
C GLY A 14 24.84 -11.81 -0.06
N LEU A 15 23.59 -11.49 0.28
CA LEU A 15 22.48 -12.44 0.26
C LEU A 15 21.76 -12.45 -1.09
N THR A 16 21.28 -13.61 -1.53
CA THR A 16 20.26 -13.72 -2.59
C THR A 16 18.87 -13.37 -2.05
N GLN A 17 17.88 -13.19 -2.93
CA GLN A 17 16.49 -12.98 -2.50
C GLN A 17 15.96 -14.19 -1.72
N ALA A 18 16.18 -15.40 -2.23
CA ALA A 18 15.85 -16.65 -1.54
C ALA A 18 16.51 -16.77 -0.15
N GLN A 19 17.80 -16.44 -0.04
CA GLN A 19 18.52 -16.51 1.24
C GLN A 19 17.96 -15.52 2.26
N LEU A 20 17.68 -14.27 1.84
CA LEU A 20 17.04 -13.31 2.74
C LEU A 20 15.67 -13.85 3.18
N ALA A 21 14.85 -14.28 2.22
CA ALA A 21 13.51 -14.81 2.47
C ALA A 21 13.51 -15.93 3.52
N GLU A 22 14.42 -16.89 3.39
CA GLU A 22 14.61 -17.99 4.35
C GLU A 22 14.96 -17.48 5.75
N ARG A 23 15.90 -16.52 5.86
CA ARG A 23 16.34 -16.01 7.17
C ARG A 23 15.28 -15.21 7.92
N ILE A 24 14.41 -14.51 7.20
CA ILE A 24 13.33 -13.72 7.80
C ILE A 24 11.97 -14.43 7.81
N ASN A 25 11.90 -15.71 7.38
CA ASN A 25 10.67 -16.51 7.27
C ASN A 25 9.59 -15.88 6.38
N PHE A 26 9.98 -15.34 5.22
CA PHE A 26 9.08 -14.85 4.18
C PHE A 26 9.30 -15.59 2.86
N SER A 27 8.41 -15.40 1.88
CA SER A 27 8.59 -15.97 0.54
C SER A 27 9.57 -15.15 -0.30
N GLU A 28 10.32 -15.82 -1.18
CA GLU A 28 11.19 -15.14 -2.14
C GLU A 28 10.41 -14.19 -3.05
N SER A 29 9.19 -14.57 -3.43
CA SER A 29 8.27 -13.74 -4.22
C SER A 29 7.96 -12.40 -3.54
N LEU A 30 7.86 -12.39 -2.22
CA LEU A 30 7.62 -11.18 -1.44
C LEU A 30 8.85 -10.27 -1.47
N ILE A 31 10.07 -10.82 -1.32
CA ILE A 31 11.31 -10.05 -1.49
C ILE A 31 11.38 -9.42 -2.88
N SER A 32 11.14 -10.23 -3.92
CA SER A 32 11.18 -9.78 -5.30
C SER A 32 10.17 -8.66 -5.56
N GLY A 33 8.90 -8.87 -5.15
CA GLY A 33 7.84 -7.88 -5.30
C GLY A 33 8.12 -6.58 -4.53
N ALA A 34 8.72 -6.67 -3.34
CA ALA A 34 9.08 -5.50 -2.54
C ALA A 34 10.26 -4.74 -3.15
N GLU A 35 11.28 -5.43 -3.68
CA GLU A 35 12.41 -4.80 -4.37
C GLU A 35 12.01 -4.10 -5.68
N THR A 36 11.06 -4.67 -6.44
CA THR A 36 10.55 -4.08 -7.68
C THR A 36 9.51 -2.99 -7.43
N GLY A 37 8.96 -2.91 -6.22
CA GLY A 37 7.89 -1.99 -5.85
C GLY A 37 6.50 -2.44 -6.31
N GLN A 38 6.36 -3.70 -6.74
CA GLN A 38 5.07 -4.30 -7.07
C GLN A 38 4.25 -4.67 -5.83
N LEU A 39 4.92 -4.96 -4.72
CA LEU A 39 4.30 -5.23 -3.43
C LEU A 39 4.71 -4.18 -2.41
N ALA A 40 3.75 -3.66 -1.65
CA ALA A 40 4.06 -2.81 -0.51
C ALA A 40 4.58 -3.65 0.66
N ALA A 41 5.66 -3.19 1.28
CA ALA A 41 6.20 -3.80 2.49
C ALA A 41 5.31 -3.51 3.70
N SER A 42 5.05 -4.52 4.52
CA SER A 42 4.45 -4.33 5.83
C SER A 42 5.49 -3.84 6.85
N VAL A 43 5.03 -3.29 7.97
CA VAL A 43 5.89 -2.88 9.08
C VAL A 43 6.70 -4.07 9.60
N ALA A 44 6.03 -5.21 9.87
CA ALA A 44 6.68 -6.42 10.34
C ALA A 44 7.75 -6.95 9.36
N PHE A 45 7.49 -6.86 8.06
CA PHE A 45 8.47 -7.23 7.04
C PHE A 45 9.67 -6.29 7.02
N ALA A 46 9.45 -4.98 7.13
CA ALA A 46 10.53 -3.98 7.17
C ALA A 46 11.40 -4.14 8.42
N GLU A 47 10.81 -4.41 9.59
CA GLU A 47 11.54 -4.68 10.83
C GLU A 47 12.39 -5.94 10.74
N ALA A 48 11.85 -7.02 10.16
CA ALA A 48 12.60 -8.25 9.96
C ALA A 48 13.80 -8.04 9.02
N CYS A 49 13.59 -7.32 7.91
CA CYS A 49 14.67 -6.93 7.01
C CYS A 49 15.72 -6.06 7.69
N ASP A 50 15.30 -5.07 8.49
CA ASP A 50 16.23 -4.18 9.19
C ASP A 50 17.14 -4.92 10.16
N ARG A 51 16.57 -5.91 10.87
CA ARG A 51 17.30 -6.74 11.83
C ARG A 51 18.29 -7.66 11.14
N GLU A 52 17.88 -8.33 10.07
CA GLU A 52 18.73 -9.29 9.36
C GLU A 52 19.83 -8.61 8.54
N LEU A 53 19.57 -7.42 7.98
CA LEU A 53 20.51 -6.72 7.09
C LEU A 53 21.39 -5.69 7.80
N ASP A 54 21.22 -5.52 9.12
CA ASP A 54 21.91 -4.53 9.94
C ASP A 54 21.89 -3.12 9.29
N SER A 55 20.70 -2.69 8.86
CA SER A 55 20.49 -1.40 8.20
C SER A 55 20.26 -0.25 9.18
N GLY A 56 20.42 -0.47 10.49
CA GLY A 56 20.35 0.57 11.50
C GLY A 56 18.99 1.29 11.58
N GLY A 57 17.89 0.57 11.27
CA GLY A 57 16.54 1.12 11.26
C GLY A 57 16.18 1.90 9.99
N ALA A 58 17.04 1.91 8.97
CA ALA A 58 16.81 2.68 7.76
C ALA A 58 15.59 2.18 6.97
N LEU A 59 15.37 0.86 6.89
CA LEU A 59 14.26 0.30 6.13
C LEU A 59 12.93 0.61 6.83
N LEU A 60 12.87 0.54 8.16
CA LEU A 60 11.69 0.89 8.92
C LEU A 60 11.40 2.40 8.85
N ARG A 61 12.41 3.25 9.05
CA ARG A 61 12.25 4.72 9.05
C ARG A 61 11.81 5.26 7.69
N THR A 62 12.24 4.63 6.60
CA THR A 62 11.90 5.05 5.23
C THR A 62 10.64 4.38 4.70
N LEU A 63 10.02 3.48 5.47
CA LEU A 63 8.78 2.82 5.10
C LEU A 63 7.62 3.84 5.11
N ASP A 64 7.12 4.17 3.93
CA ASP A 64 5.92 4.96 3.75
C ASP A 64 4.69 4.05 3.88
N PHE A 65 4.30 3.73 5.11
CA PHE A 65 3.14 2.87 5.41
C PHE A 65 1.82 3.42 4.85
N LYS A 66 1.75 4.73 4.61
CA LYS A 66 0.60 5.38 3.99
C LYS A 66 0.47 5.02 2.51
N LYS A 67 1.56 4.75 1.79
CA LYS A 67 1.49 4.30 0.39
C LYS A 67 1.00 2.86 0.22
N ALA A 68 1.25 2.00 1.20
CA ALA A 68 0.84 0.59 1.14
C ALA A 68 -0.69 0.42 1.07
N HIS A 69 -1.45 1.36 1.65
CA HIS A 69 -2.90 1.27 1.77
C HIS A 69 -3.65 2.30 0.91
N ARG A 70 -2.95 3.19 0.20
CA ARG A 70 -3.62 4.31 -0.49
C ARG A 70 -4.31 3.91 -1.79
N TYR A 71 -3.84 2.85 -2.44
CA TYR A 71 -4.33 2.47 -3.76
C TYR A 71 -4.52 0.96 -3.88
N PRO A 72 -5.63 0.48 -4.47
CA PRO A 72 -5.82 -0.93 -4.78
C PRO A 72 -4.69 -1.51 -5.64
N THR A 73 -4.44 -2.81 -5.51
CA THR A 73 -3.52 -3.55 -6.39
C THR A 73 -3.88 -3.31 -7.86
N GLY A 74 -2.88 -2.99 -8.69
CA GLY A 74 -3.08 -2.68 -10.11
C GLY A 74 -3.26 -1.20 -10.44
N SER A 75 -3.35 -0.31 -9.45
CA SER A 75 -3.52 1.14 -9.68
C SER A 75 -2.28 1.86 -10.24
N ALA A 76 -1.14 1.18 -10.37
CA ALA A 76 0.12 1.80 -10.75
C ALA A 76 0.07 2.49 -12.12
N GLU A 77 -0.56 1.86 -13.11
CA GLU A 77 -0.71 2.45 -14.45
C GLU A 77 -1.61 3.67 -14.43
N TYR A 78 -2.73 3.60 -13.69
CA TYR A 78 -3.65 4.72 -13.50
C TYR A 78 -2.93 5.94 -12.90
N LEU A 79 -2.11 5.74 -11.87
CA LEU A 79 -1.37 6.81 -11.21
C LEU A 79 -0.35 7.50 -12.13
N GLU A 80 0.29 6.75 -13.04
CA GLU A 80 1.24 7.33 -14.00
C GLU A 80 0.55 8.17 -15.07
N VAL A 81 -0.65 7.78 -15.48
CA VAL A 81 -1.49 8.55 -16.41
C VAL A 81 -2.08 9.78 -15.71
N GLU A 82 -2.59 9.62 -14.48
CA GLU A 82 -3.17 10.69 -13.68
C GLU A 82 -2.17 11.85 -13.49
N LYS A 83 -0.90 11.56 -13.18
CA LYS A 83 0.17 12.58 -13.02
C LYS A 83 0.38 13.46 -14.24
N LYS A 84 0.10 12.96 -15.44
CA LYS A 84 0.29 13.68 -16.71
C LYS A 84 -1.01 14.29 -17.25
N THR A 85 -2.12 14.05 -16.55
CA THR A 85 -3.46 14.45 -16.99
C THR A 85 -3.76 15.86 -16.50
N SER A 86 -4.21 16.74 -17.40
CA SER A 86 -4.62 18.10 -17.05
C SER A 86 -6.04 18.18 -16.48
N MET A 87 -6.87 17.16 -16.72
CA MET A 87 -8.25 17.10 -16.23
C MET A 87 -8.80 15.67 -16.27
N ILE A 88 -9.48 15.27 -15.19
CA ILE A 88 -10.28 14.05 -15.12
C ILE A 88 -11.75 14.43 -15.24
N ARG A 89 -12.48 13.75 -16.11
CA ARG A 89 -13.94 13.85 -16.18
C ARG A 89 -14.54 12.54 -15.72
N TRP A 90 -15.53 12.62 -14.87
CA TRP A 90 -16.17 11.48 -14.24
C TRP A 90 -17.69 11.60 -14.37
N TYR A 91 -18.37 10.48 -14.52
CA TYR A 91 -19.82 10.41 -14.61
C TYR A 91 -20.33 9.27 -13.74
N GLU A 92 -21.26 9.58 -12.84
CA GLU A 92 -21.96 8.60 -12.01
C GLU A 92 -23.44 8.61 -12.37
N GLY A 93 -23.92 7.51 -12.97
CA GLY A 93 -25.32 7.39 -13.38
C GLY A 93 -26.25 6.87 -12.29
N LEU A 94 -25.71 6.29 -11.23
CA LEU A 94 -26.48 5.54 -10.21
C LEU A 94 -26.32 6.12 -8.80
N CYS A 95 -25.33 6.96 -8.57
CA CYS A 95 -25.03 7.55 -7.28
C CYS A 95 -24.61 9.01 -7.44
N ILE A 96 -24.78 9.77 -6.37
CA ILE A 96 -24.27 11.13 -6.28
C ILE A 96 -22.75 11.04 -6.09
N PRO A 97 -21.93 11.81 -6.83
CA PRO A 97 -20.47 11.81 -6.65
C PRO A 97 -20.07 12.06 -5.20
N GLY A 98 -19.08 11.31 -4.70
CA GLY A 98 -18.67 11.33 -3.29
C GLY A 98 -18.47 12.74 -2.70
N LEU A 99 -17.85 13.65 -3.46
CA LEU A 99 -17.63 15.05 -3.04
C LEU A 99 -18.92 15.88 -2.83
N LEU A 100 -20.05 15.38 -3.33
CA LEU A 100 -21.36 16.02 -3.26
C LEU A 100 -22.33 15.23 -2.35
N GLN A 101 -21.89 14.15 -1.73
CA GLN A 101 -22.71 13.35 -0.82
C GLN A 101 -22.82 14.05 0.54
N THR A 102 -24.00 13.95 1.16
CA THR A 102 -24.14 14.28 2.59
C THR A 102 -23.60 13.10 3.42
N PRO A 103 -23.21 13.34 4.69
CA PRO A 103 -22.79 12.26 5.58
C PRO A 103 -23.80 11.12 5.65
N ASP A 104 -25.09 11.45 5.73
CA ASP A 104 -26.17 10.46 5.79
C ASP A 104 -26.28 9.63 4.50
N TYR A 105 -26.13 10.25 3.33
CA TYR A 105 -26.14 9.53 2.06
C TYR A 105 -24.94 8.59 1.94
N ALA A 106 -23.74 9.09 2.29
CA ALA A 106 -22.51 8.30 2.24
C ALA A 106 -22.60 7.07 3.18
N ARG A 107 -23.16 7.26 4.38
CA ARG A 107 -23.40 6.18 5.36
C ARG A 107 -24.27 5.08 4.78
N GLU A 108 -25.42 5.43 4.21
CA GLU A 108 -26.34 4.45 3.64
C GLU A 108 -25.74 3.74 2.42
N LEU A 109 -24.99 4.48 1.58
CA LEU A 109 -24.29 3.89 0.44
C LEU A 109 -23.22 2.88 0.90
N HIS A 110 -22.46 3.19 1.94
CA HIS A 110 -21.45 2.28 2.49
C HIS A 110 -22.07 1.05 3.15
N ARG A 111 -23.16 1.19 3.92
CA ARG A 111 -23.90 0.05 4.50
C ARG A 111 -24.40 -0.90 3.41
N ALA A 112 -24.95 -0.36 2.33
CA ALA A 112 -25.44 -1.16 1.21
C ALA A 112 -24.31 -1.90 0.47
N GLY A 113 -23.15 -1.26 0.30
CA GLY A 113 -21.99 -1.84 -0.39
C GLY A 113 -21.10 -2.73 0.45
N ARG A 114 -21.20 -2.66 1.78
CA ARG A 114 -20.30 -3.31 2.75
C ARG A 114 -21.08 -3.93 3.92
N PRO A 115 -21.96 -4.92 3.66
CA PRO A 115 -22.88 -5.45 4.67
C PRO A 115 -22.21 -6.18 5.85
N GLY A 116 -20.90 -6.45 5.77
CA GLY A 116 -20.13 -7.10 6.83
C GLY A 116 -19.32 -6.14 7.71
N ASP A 117 -19.25 -4.85 7.34
CA ASP A 117 -18.48 -3.85 8.09
C ASP A 117 -19.29 -3.41 9.33
N THR A 118 -18.60 -3.15 10.43
CA THR A 118 -19.16 -2.63 11.68
C THR A 118 -19.58 -1.15 11.54
N GLU A 119 -20.40 -0.66 12.47
CA GLU A 119 -20.81 0.75 12.46
C GLU A 119 -19.60 1.69 12.55
N GLU A 120 -18.61 1.35 13.39
CA GLU A 120 -17.36 2.11 13.50
C GLU A 120 -16.55 2.12 12.19
N GLU A 121 -16.52 1.00 11.47
CA GLU A 121 -15.86 0.89 10.16
C GLU A 121 -16.61 1.70 9.10
N ILE A 122 -17.95 1.72 9.12
CA ILE A 122 -18.76 2.54 8.23
C ILE A 122 -18.55 4.04 8.52
N GLU A 123 -18.58 4.45 9.78
CA GLU A 123 -18.36 5.85 10.16
C GLU A 123 -16.97 6.36 9.76
N ALA A 124 -15.95 5.50 9.80
CA ALA A 124 -14.61 5.86 9.35
C ALA A 124 -14.53 6.17 7.83
N LEU A 125 -15.52 5.75 7.04
CA LEU A 125 -15.60 6.01 5.60
C LEU A 125 -16.40 7.27 5.25
N VAL A 126 -17.22 7.76 6.18
CA VAL A 126 -18.04 8.97 5.99
C VAL A 126 -17.17 10.20 6.30
N THR A 127 -16.91 11.00 5.27
CA THR A 127 -16.00 12.16 5.35
C THR A 127 -16.45 13.16 6.44
N THR A 128 -15.49 13.60 7.27
CA THR A 128 -15.58 14.81 8.12
C THR A 128 -15.04 16.03 7.37
#